data_AF-A0A6G2VFG3-F1
#
_entry.id   AF-A0A6G2VFG3-F1
#
_cell.length_a   1.000
_cell.length_b   1.000
_cell.length_c   1.000
_cell.angle_alpha   90.00
_cell.angle_beta   90.00
_cell.angle_gamma   90.00
#
_symmetry.space_group_name_H-M   'P 1'
#
loop_
_entity.id
_entity.type
_entity.pdbx_description
1 polymer ?
#
loop_
_entity_poly.entity_id
_entity_poly.type
_entity_poly.pdbx_seq_one_letter_code
_entity_poly.pdbx_strand_id
1 'polypeptide(L)'
;MAVETVAAHTESSVDLGPAAALSCRECGERFALGPIFACASCFGPLEVAYDLPSGSSDELKKRIEAGPNNIWRYAPLLPVPADVADKPNLNPGFTKLVKADNLARELGVTGGLYVKDDSGNPTHSFKDRVVAIAVEAARAFGFTTLSCSSTGNLAGAVGAAASRAGLRSCVFIPHDLEQGKVVMAAVYGGELVGIEGNYDDVNRFCSELIGDPLGEGWGFVNVNLRPYYGEGSKTLAYEICEQLGWQLPDQIVIPIASGSQLTKIDKGLQELIKLGLVEDKPYKIFGAQAEGCSPVSTAFKAGHDVVRPQKPNTIAKSLAIGNPADGPYVLDIARRTGGAVEDVNDEQVVDAIKLLARTEGIFAETAGGVTVGVTKKLIDAGLLDPALTTVVLNTGDGLKTLDAVADTSQATATIRPSLDAFRAAGLATS
;
A
#
# COMPACT_ATOMS: atom_id res chain seq x y z
N MET A 1 7.68 -30.64 42.24
CA MET A 1 8.34 -29.31 42.18
C MET A 1 7.39 -28.41 41.42
N ALA A 2 6.86 -27.41 42.11
CA ALA A 2 5.86 -26.49 41.58
C ALA A 2 6.50 -25.63 40.48
N VAL A 3 5.80 -25.50 39.36
CA VAL A 3 6.10 -24.52 38.33
C VAL A 3 5.63 -23.18 38.89
N GLU A 4 6.58 -22.32 39.24
CA GLU A 4 6.31 -20.95 39.66
C GLU A 4 5.59 -20.21 38.55
N THR A 5 4.35 -19.86 38.81
CA THR A 5 3.60 -18.84 38.09
C THR A 5 4.37 -17.53 38.21
N VAL A 6 5.02 -17.14 37.11
CA VAL A 6 5.62 -15.81 36.97
C VAL A 6 4.52 -14.77 37.15
N ALA A 7 4.73 -13.91 38.13
CA ALA A 7 3.80 -12.88 38.56
C ALA A 7 3.39 -11.95 37.41
N ALA A 8 2.12 -11.55 37.43
CA ALA A 8 1.57 -10.52 36.57
C ALA A 8 2.44 -9.26 36.62
N HIS A 9 3.16 -8.99 35.53
CA HIS A 9 3.65 -7.66 35.25
C HIS A 9 2.42 -6.75 35.20
N THR A 10 2.43 -5.71 36.01
CA THR A 10 1.46 -4.62 35.95
C THR A 10 1.45 -4.06 34.53
N GLU A 11 0.45 -4.45 33.74
CA GLU A 11 0.22 -4.00 32.38
C GLU A 11 0.13 -2.47 32.38
N SER A 12 1.19 -1.78 31.96
CA SER A 12 1.02 -0.45 31.41
C SER A 12 0.12 -0.64 30.19
N SER A 13 -1.10 -0.12 30.23
CA SER A 13 -2.03 -0.20 29.11
C SER A 13 -1.34 0.32 27.85
N VAL A 14 -1.13 -0.54 26.87
CA VAL A 14 -0.58 -0.17 25.56
C VAL A 14 -1.49 0.92 24.97
N ASP A 15 -0.97 2.14 24.80
CA ASP A 15 -1.73 3.23 24.21
C ASP A 15 -1.64 3.18 22.68
N LEU A 16 -2.68 2.61 22.07
CA LEU A 16 -2.92 2.62 20.62
C LEU A 16 -4.27 3.29 20.30
N GLY A 17 -4.65 4.28 21.12
CA GLY A 17 -5.86 5.06 20.94
C GLY A 17 -7.15 4.21 20.84
N PRO A 18 -7.95 4.32 19.77
CA PRO A 18 -9.24 3.65 19.62
C PRO A 18 -9.16 2.14 19.33
N ALA A 19 -7.95 1.56 19.22
CA ALA A 19 -7.78 0.12 19.08
C ALA A 19 -8.26 -0.58 20.37
N ALA A 20 -9.16 -1.56 20.23
CA ALA A 20 -9.76 -2.26 21.36
C ALA A 20 -9.22 -3.69 21.52
N ALA A 21 -8.98 -4.38 20.41
CA ALA A 21 -8.50 -5.76 20.39
C ALA A 21 -7.89 -6.12 19.03
N LEU A 22 -7.22 -7.27 18.95
CA LEU A 22 -7.00 -7.96 17.69
C LEU A 22 -8.12 -8.99 17.49
N SER A 23 -8.67 -9.09 16.29
CA SER A 23 -9.73 -10.04 15.93
C SER A 23 -9.28 -10.90 14.76
N CYS A 24 -9.49 -12.21 14.85
CA CYS A 24 -9.26 -13.11 13.73
C CYS A 24 -10.30 -12.89 12.63
N ARG A 25 -9.84 -12.78 11.38
CA ARG A 25 -10.71 -12.60 10.22
C ARG A 25 -11.49 -13.86 9.82
N GLU A 26 -11.06 -15.02 10.29
CA GLU A 26 -11.69 -16.32 9.99
C GLU A 26 -12.69 -16.74 11.09
N CYS A 27 -12.22 -16.88 12.33
CA CYS A 27 -13.06 -17.40 13.42
C CYS A 27 -13.67 -16.32 14.33
N GLY A 28 -13.28 -15.05 14.17
CA GLY A 28 -13.77 -13.95 15.00
C GLY A 28 -13.23 -13.91 16.44
N GLU A 29 -12.32 -14.82 16.80
CA GLU A 29 -11.70 -14.83 18.13
C GLU A 29 -10.91 -13.54 18.39
N ARG A 30 -11.03 -13.03 19.63
CA ARG A 30 -10.42 -11.78 20.05
C ARG A 30 -9.23 -12.01 20.97
N PHE A 31 -8.19 -11.23 20.75
CA PHE A 31 -6.94 -11.23 21.51
C PHE A 31 -6.65 -9.82 22.01
N ALA A 32 -5.90 -9.72 23.11
CA ALA A 32 -5.37 -8.44 23.56
C ALA A 32 -4.47 -7.82 22.47
N LEU A 33 -4.34 -6.49 22.49
CA LEU A 33 -3.38 -5.81 21.63
C LEU A 33 -1.97 -6.27 21.97
N GLY A 34 -1.29 -6.85 21.00
CA GLY A 34 0.08 -7.31 21.14
C GLY A 34 0.74 -7.48 19.77
N PRO A 35 2.04 -7.80 19.73
CA PRO A 35 2.78 -8.06 18.51
C PRO A 35 2.55 -9.49 18.00
N ILE A 36 1.28 -9.84 17.78
CA ILE A 36 0.84 -11.14 17.26
C ILE A 36 0.11 -10.93 15.93
N PHE A 37 0.26 -11.85 14.99
CA PHE A 37 -0.22 -11.67 13.62
C PHE A 37 -1.10 -12.82 13.10
N ALA A 38 -1.09 -13.96 13.79
CA ALA A 38 -1.88 -15.14 13.47
C ALA A 38 -2.70 -15.58 14.68
N CYS A 39 -3.91 -16.05 14.42
CA CYS A 39 -4.80 -16.60 15.42
C CYS A 39 -4.24 -17.91 15.98
N ALA A 40 -4.20 -18.04 17.31
CA ALA A 40 -3.71 -19.26 17.96
C ALA A 40 -4.63 -20.48 17.74
N SER A 41 -5.91 -20.26 17.43
CA SER A 41 -6.90 -21.34 17.28
C SER A 41 -7.05 -21.86 15.85
N CYS A 42 -6.99 -20.98 14.85
CA CYS A 42 -7.21 -21.36 13.45
C CYS A 42 -6.12 -20.91 12.47
N PHE A 43 -5.06 -20.26 12.96
CA PHE A 43 -3.96 -19.69 12.15
C PHE A 43 -4.37 -18.62 11.14
N GLY A 44 -5.64 -18.19 11.16
CA GLY A 44 -6.14 -17.09 10.34
C GLY A 44 -5.50 -15.74 10.72
N PRO A 45 -5.42 -14.78 9.79
CA PRO A 45 -4.80 -13.49 10.04
C PRO A 45 -5.60 -12.66 11.06
N LEU A 46 -4.86 -11.91 11.87
CA LEU A 46 -5.43 -10.96 12.83
C LEU A 46 -5.55 -9.56 12.22
N GLU A 47 -6.55 -8.83 12.68
CA GLU A 47 -6.85 -7.45 12.30
C GLU A 47 -7.22 -6.62 13.54
N VAL A 48 -6.91 -5.32 13.52
CA VAL A 48 -7.32 -4.42 14.61
C VAL A 48 -8.84 -4.25 14.60
N ALA A 49 -9.46 -4.58 15.74
CA ALA A 49 -10.83 -4.24 16.08
C ALA A 49 -10.85 -2.93 16.89
N TYR A 50 -11.81 -2.07 16.57
CA TYR A 50 -11.91 -0.71 17.11
C TYR A 50 -13.16 -0.52 17.94
N ASP A 51 -13.03 0.29 18.98
CA ASP A 51 -14.13 1.02 19.59
C ASP A 51 -14.17 2.42 18.98
N LEU A 52 -14.72 2.50 17.76
CA LEU A 52 -14.76 3.75 17.00
C LEU A 52 -15.60 4.81 17.75
N PRO A 53 -15.25 6.11 17.61
CA PRO A 53 -15.93 7.18 18.32
C PRO A 53 -17.43 7.18 18.04
N SER A 54 -18.21 7.28 19.12
CA SER A 54 -19.65 7.58 19.07
C SER A 54 -19.85 9.09 19.17
N GLY A 55 -20.71 9.68 18.33
CA GLY A 55 -20.94 11.12 18.34
C GLY A 55 -21.44 11.67 17.01
N SER A 56 -21.44 13.01 16.89
CA SER A 56 -21.83 13.71 15.68
C SER A 56 -20.79 13.52 14.57
N SER A 57 -21.22 13.00 13.42
CA SER A 57 -20.34 12.85 12.25
C SER A 57 -19.84 14.21 11.74
N ASP A 58 -20.63 15.27 11.83
CA ASP A 58 -20.23 16.63 11.44
C ASP A 58 -19.12 17.20 12.32
N GLU A 59 -19.15 16.92 13.63
CA GLU A 59 -18.08 17.33 14.54
C GLU A 59 -16.80 16.55 14.26
N LEU A 60 -16.92 15.25 13.97
CA LEU A 60 -15.79 14.40 13.60
C LEU A 60 -15.16 14.86 12.27
N LYS A 61 -15.96 15.22 11.25
CA LYS A 61 -15.46 15.82 9.99
C LYS A 61 -14.65 17.08 10.26
N LYS A 62 -15.22 18.03 11.00
CA LYS A 62 -14.54 19.29 11.36
C LYS A 62 -13.23 19.05 12.09
N ARG A 63 -13.19 18.07 13.00
CA ARG A 63 -11.96 17.69 13.72
C ARG A 63 -10.90 17.12 12.78
N ILE A 64 -11.28 16.24 11.85
CA ILE A 64 -10.38 15.67 10.85
C ILE A 64 -9.86 16.77 9.92
N GLU A 65 -10.73 17.62 9.39
CA GLU A 65 -10.35 18.71 8.48
C GLU A 65 -9.42 19.75 9.13
N ALA A 66 -9.57 19.98 10.44
CA ALA A 66 -8.69 20.86 11.22
C ALA A 66 -7.32 20.23 11.54
N GLY A 67 -7.15 18.92 11.31
CA GLY A 67 -5.91 18.21 11.54
C GLY A 67 -4.80 18.55 10.53
N PRO A 68 -3.57 18.08 10.75
CA PRO A 68 -2.45 18.35 9.85
C PRO A 68 -2.67 17.70 8.47
N ASN A 69 -2.04 18.24 7.42
CA ASN A 69 -2.11 17.68 6.05
C ASN A 69 -1.23 16.42 5.91
N ASN A 70 -1.58 15.36 6.63
CA ASN A 70 -0.97 14.02 6.60
C ASN A 70 -1.93 13.01 7.26
N ILE A 71 -1.58 11.72 7.32
CA ILE A 71 -2.47 10.68 7.88
C ILE A 71 -2.87 10.89 9.35
N TRP A 72 -2.17 11.73 10.11
CA TRP A 72 -2.44 11.94 11.53
C TRP A 72 -3.73 12.72 11.79
N ARG A 73 -4.29 13.40 10.77
CA ARG A 73 -5.65 13.93 10.90
C ARG A 73 -6.72 12.87 11.16
N TYR A 74 -6.44 11.62 10.78
CA TYR A 74 -7.30 10.47 11.04
C TYR A 74 -6.92 9.70 12.31
N ALA A 75 -6.05 10.24 13.17
CA ALA A 75 -5.66 9.58 14.44
C ALA A 75 -6.85 9.07 15.27
N PRO A 76 -8.01 9.78 15.35
CA PRO A 76 -9.20 9.25 16.05
C PRO A 76 -9.77 7.94 15.50
N LEU A 77 -9.34 7.49 14.31
CA LEU A 77 -9.81 6.29 13.60
C LEU A 77 -8.68 5.26 13.38
N LEU A 78 -7.47 5.53 13.89
CA LEU A 78 -6.25 4.76 13.65
C LEU A 78 -5.72 4.16 14.96
N PRO A 79 -4.96 3.05 14.93
CA PRO A 79 -4.49 2.41 16.15
C PRO A 79 -3.22 3.10 16.65
N VAL A 80 -3.33 4.38 16.98
CA VAL A 80 -2.21 5.26 17.34
C VAL A 80 -2.62 6.15 18.51
N PRO A 81 -1.66 6.55 19.36
CA PRO A 81 -1.95 7.44 20.47
C PRO A 81 -2.37 8.83 19.98
N ALA A 82 -3.14 9.55 20.80
CA ALA A 82 -3.74 10.84 20.42
C ALA A 82 -2.69 11.93 20.12
N ASP A 83 -1.49 11.81 20.70
CA ASP A 83 -0.36 12.73 20.54
C ASP A 83 0.57 12.36 19.37
N VAL A 84 0.20 11.40 18.53
CA VAL A 84 1.06 10.87 17.43
C VAL A 84 1.63 11.97 16.52
N ALA A 85 0.88 13.05 16.29
CA ALA A 85 1.29 14.15 15.43
C ALA A 85 2.47 14.96 15.99
N ASP A 86 2.68 14.92 17.31
CA ASP A 86 3.78 15.62 18.00
C ASP A 86 5.05 14.77 18.10
N LYS A 87 4.96 13.48 17.74
CA LYS A 87 6.08 12.53 17.81
C LYS A 87 6.97 12.63 16.56
N PRO A 88 8.28 12.29 16.67
CA PRO A 88 9.16 12.22 15.51
C PRO A 88 8.65 11.18 14.50
N ASN A 89 8.18 11.64 13.35
CA ASN A 89 7.60 10.82 12.28
C ASN A 89 7.88 11.45 10.91
N LEU A 90 7.71 10.66 9.84
CA LEU A 90 7.83 11.16 8.46
C LEU A 90 6.61 11.95 7.99
N ASN A 91 5.49 11.85 8.71
CA ASN A 91 4.22 12.52 8.43
C ASN A 91 3.70 12.27 7.00
N PRO A 92 3.50 11.00 6.59
CA PRO A 92 3.08 10.66 5.22
C PRO A 92 1.59 10.91 5.00
N GLY A 93 1.16 10.80 3.75
CA GLY A 93 -0.23 10.91 3.33
C GLY A 93 -0.67 12.33 3.04
N PHE A 94 -1.99 12.50 3.02
CA PHE A 94 -2.71 13.62 2.41
C PHE A 94 -2.20 13.98 1.02
N THR A 95 -1.84 12.94 0.26
CA THR A 95 -1.28 13.07 -1.09
C THR A 95 -2.34 13.53 -2.09
N LYS A 96 -1.90 14.00 -3.25
CA LYS A 96 -2.81 14.59 -4.24
C LYS A 96 -3.81 13.55 -4.75
N LEU A 97 -5.08 13.96 -4.82
CA LEU A 97 -6.10 13.32 -5.65
C LEU A 97 -6.21 14.14 -6.94
N VAL A 98 -5.46 13.74 -7.96
CA VAL A 98 -5.35 14.49 -9.21
C VAL A 98 -6.55 14.16 -10.09
N LYS A 99 -7.34 15.17 -10.47
CA LYS A 99 -8.38 15.00 -11.49
C LYS A 99 -7.71 14.85 -12.86
N ALA A 100 -7.81 13.66 -13.45
CA ALA A 100 -7.06 13.24 -14.61
C ALA A 100 -7.87 13.45 -15.90
N ASP A 101 -8.15 14.72 -16.25
CA ASP A 101 -9.05 15.08 -17.34
C ASP A 101 -8.51 14.66 -18.73
N ASN A 102 -7.20 14.60 -18.93
CA ASN A 102 -6.60 14.22 -20.22
C ASN A 102 -6.61 12.70 -20.41
N LEU A 103 -6.28 11.97 -19.35
CA LEU A 103 -6.36 10.51 -19.28
C LEU A 103 -7.82 10.06 -19.43
N ALA A 104 -8.76 10.76 -18.79
CA ALA A 104 -10.18 10.49 -18.93
C ALA A 104 -10.62 10.56 -20.40
N ARG A 105 -10.20 11.60 -21.13
CA ARG A 105 -10.49 11.72 -22.58
C ARG A 105 -9.87 10.60 -23.40
N GLU A 106 -8.62 10.24 -23.12
CA GLU A 106 -7.95 9.13 -23.83
C GLU A 106 -8.66 7.78 -23.59
N LEU A 107 -9.13 7.55 -22.36
CA LEU A 107 -9.80 6.31 -21.96
C LEU A 107 -11.31 6.32 -22.19
N GLY A 108 -11.90 7.44 -22.65
CA GLY A 108 -13.34 7.58 -22.85
C GLY A 108 -14.17 7.66 -21.57
N VAL A 109 -13.57 8.02 -20.43
CA VAL A 109 -14.26 8.21 -19.14
C VAL A 109 -14.95 9.57 -19.11
N THR A 110 -16.25 9.58 -18.79
CA THR A 110 -17.10 10.77 -18.76
C THR A 110 -17.57 11.14 -17.35
N GLY A 111 -17.62 10.18 -16.42
CA GLY A 111 -18.04 10.38 -15.02
C GLY A 111 -17.02 11.08 -14.13
N GLY A 112 -15.79 11.25 -14.62
CA GLY A 112 -14.66 11.80 -13.87
C GLY A 112 -13.66 10.71 -13.47
N LEU A 113 -12.39 10.94 -13.80
CA LEU A 113 -11.27 10.06 -13.47
C LEU A 113 -10.33 10.80 -12.52
N TYR A 114 -9.93 10.14 -11.45
CA TYR A 114 -8.99 10.66 -10.47
C TYR A 114 -7.84 9.70 -10.26
N VAL A 115 -6.62 10.23 -10.13
CA VAL A 115 -5.44 9.48 -9.74
C VAL A 115 -5.08 9.86 -8.31
N LYS A 116 -5.16 8.89 -7.40
CA LYS A 116 -4.64 9.06 -6.03
C LYS A 116 -3.13 8.80 -6.07
N ASP A 117 -2.35 9.86 -6.01
CA ASP A 117 -0.93 9.84 -6.35
C ASP A 117 -0.03 9.84 -5.11
N ASP A 118 0.39 8.65 -4.69
CA ASP A 118 1.26 8.45 -3.53
C ASP A 118 2.77 8.60 -3.83
N SER A 119 3.14 9.01 -5.06
CA SER A 119 4.52 9.37 -5.42
C SER A 119 5.07 10.54 -4.58
N GLY A 120 4.19 11.40 -4.06
CA GLY A 120 4.54 12.54 -3.22
C GLY A 120 4.77 12.23 -1.73
N ASN A 121 4.71 10.97 -1.32
CA ASN A 121 5.06 10.59 0.06
C ASN A 121 6.57 10.78 0.33
N PRO A 122 7.00 10.87 1.61
CA PRO A 122 8.40 11.15 1.99
C PRO A 122 9.47 10.26 1.34
N THR A 123 9.20 8.98 1.16
CA THR A 123 10.08 8.03 0.47
C THR A 123 9.56 7.66 -0.91
N HIS A 124 8.63 8.44 -1.47
CA HIS A 124 8.06 8.27 -2.79
C HIS A 124 7.26 6.98 -2.98
N SER A 125 6.55 6.54 -1.95
CA SER A 125 5.61 5.40 -2.04
C SER A 125 4.57 5.42 -0.93
N PHE A 126 3.42 4.80 -1.19
CA PHE A 126 2.39 4.56 -0.17
C PHE A 126 2.90 3.80 1.07
N LYS A 127 4.04 3.11 0.95
CA LYS A 127 4.64 2.34 2.05
C LYS A 127 4.92 3.18 3.29
N ASP A 128 5.09 4.48 3.13
CA ASP A 128 5.26 5.37 4.29
C ASP A 128 4.04 5.36 5.20
N ARG A 129 2.81 5.28 4.65
CA ARG A 129 1.56 5.26 5.43
C ARG A 129 1.50 4.07 6.39
N VAL A 130 1.78 2.89 5.86
CA VAL A 130 1.71 1.62 6.60
C VAL A 130 2.86 1.47 7.58
N VAL A 131 4.05 1.96 7.24
CA VAL A 131 5.20 1.98 8.15
C VAL A 131 4.99 2.99 9.28
N ALA A 132 4.37 4.14 9.02
CA ALA A 132 4.09 5.13 10.05
C ALA A 132 3.19 4.57 11.17
N ILE A 133 2.16 3.78 10.84
CA ILE A 133 1.36 3.08 11.87
C ILE A 133 2.19 2.01 12.59
N ALA A 134 3.03 1.27 11.87
CA ALA A 134 3.88 0.25 12.47
C ALA A 134 4.92 0.83 13.44
N VAL A 135 5.43 2.04 13.20
CA VAL A 135 6.34 2.75 14.11
C VAL A 135 5.66 3.03 15.46
N GLU A 136 4.40 3.48 15.44
CA GLU A 136 3.68 3.73 16.68
C GLU A 136 3.36 2.44 17.43
N ALA A 137 3.00 1.37 16.72
CA ALA A 137 2.87 0.05 17.32
C ALA A 137 4.20 -0.43 17.94
N ALA A 138 5.32 -0.25 17.24
CA ALA A 138 6.65 -0.58 17.76
C ALA A 138 6.98 0.20 19.04
N ARG A 139 6.70 1.51 19.08
CA ARG A 139 6.87 2.35 20.28
C ARG A 139 6.00 1.86 21.43
N ALA A 140 4.73 1.57 21.17
CA ALA A 140 3.77 1.14 22.18
C ALA A 140 4.15 -0.22 22.80
N PHE A 141 4.78 -1.11 22.02
CA PHE A 141 5.28 -2.41 22.50
C PHE A 141 6.73 -2.37 23.00
N GLY A 142 7.37 -1.20 23.05
CA GLY A 142 8.74 -1.07 23.56
C GLY A 142 9.82 -1.66 22.65
N PHE A 143 9.53 -1.84 21.36
CA PHE A 143 10.52 -2.30 20.39
C PHE A 143 11.58 -1.22 20.11
N THR A 144 12.82 -1.65 19.98
CA THR A 144 13.99 -0.79 19.76
C THR A 144 14.51 -0.87 18.33
N THR A 145 14.15 -1.94 17.62
CA THR A 145 14.55 -2.19 16.22
C THR A 145 13.33 -2.32 15.33
N LEU A 146 13.24 -1.51 14.29
CA LEU A 146 12.24 -1.65 13.22
C LEU A 146 12.82 -2.49 12.09
N SER A 147 12.06 -3.45 11.57
CA SER A 147 12.56 -4.41 10.59
C SER A 147 11.52 -4.75 9.53
N CYS A 148 12.00 -5.28 8.40
CA CYS A 148 11.15 -5.93 7.41
C CYS A 148 11.92 -6.95 6.58
N SER A 149 11.19 -7.92 6.03
CA SER A 149 11.59 -8.64 4.82
C SER A 149 11.05 -7.90 3.60
N SER A 150 11.91 -7.42 2.69
CA SER A 150 11.43 -6.71 1.50
C SER A 150 12.40 -6.77 0.33
N THR A 151 11.88 -6.50 -0.87
CA THR A 151 12.63 -6.40 -2.12
C THR A 151 12.50 -5.03 -2.78
N GLY A 152 11.98 -4.00 -2.07
CA GLY A 152 11.71 -2.70 -2.70
C GLY A 152 11.21 -1.62 -1.74
N ASN A 153 10.11 -0.95 -2.09
CA ASN A 153 9.60 0.27 -1.44
C ASN A 153 9.50 0.21 0.08
N LEU A 154 9.18 -0.96 0.66
CA LEU A 154 9.05 -1.11 2.10
C LEU A 154 10.40 -0.98 2.84
N ALA A 155 11.50 -1.46 2.24
CA ALA A 155 12.83 -1.36 2.82
C ALA A 155 13.24 0.10 3.05
N GLY A 156 13.06 0.94 2.03
CA GLY A 156 13.34 2.39 2.13
C GLY A 156 12.44 3.09 3.14
N ALA A 157 11.13 2.77 3.15
CA ALA A 157 10.19 3.34 4.11
C ALA A 157 10.55 2.99 5.57
N VAL A 158 10.95 1.75 5.84
CA VAL A 158 11.41 1.30 7.18
C VAL A 158 12.67 2.02 7.61
N GLY A 159 13.70 2.07 6.75
CA GLY A 159 14.96 2.76 7.06
C GLY A 159 14.75 4.24 7.35
N ALA A 160 13.97 4.92 6.51
CA ALA A 160 13.65 6.34 6.68
C ALA A 160 12.86 6.60 7.96
N ALA A 161 11.82 5.80 8.22
CA ALA A 161 10.95 5.99 9.37
C ALA A 161 11.67 5.70 10.68
N ALA A 162 12.47 4.63 10.74
CA ALA A 162 13.29 4.32 11.91
C ALA A 162 14.29 5.42 12.22
N SER A 163 15.01 5.90 11.20
CA SER A 163 15.97 7.00 11.33
C SER A 163 15.32 8.26 11.90
N ARG A 164 14.12 8.60 11.42
CA ARG A 164 13.34 9.75 11.90
C ARG A 164 12.80 9.53 13.31
N ALA A 165 12.38 8.32 13.62
CA ALA A 165 11.79 7.94 14.90
C ALA A 165 12.82 7.73 16.02
N GLY A 166 14.11 7.68 15.69
CA GLY A 166 15.19 7.35 16.63
C GLY A 166 15.28 5.86 16.97
N LEU A 167 14.74 4.99 16.11
CA LEU A 167 14.82 3.53 16.24
C LEU A 167 15.98 3.00 15.42
N ARG A 168 16.55 1.87 15.83
CA ARG A 168 17.45 1.09 14.96
C ARG A 168 16.62 0.51 13.81
N SER A 169 17.19 0.38 12.62
CA SER A 169 16.57 -0.41 11.55
C SER A 169 17.51 -1.46 11.00
N CYS A 170 17.01 -2.68 10.87
CA CYS A 170 17.69 -3.75 10.15
C CYS A 170 16.72 -4.34 9.12
N VAL A 171 17.10 -4.34 7.85
CA VAL A 171 16.25 -4.78 6.74
C VAL A 171 16.88 -5.98 6.06
N PHE A 172 16.08 -7.01 5.81
CA PHE A 172 16.52 -8.24 5.13
C PHE A 172 16.01 -8.28 3.69
N ILE A 173 16.92 -8.53 2.76
CA ILE A 173 16.67 -8.58 1.33
C ILE A 173 17.31 -9.83 0.70
N PRO A 174 16.82 -10.35 -0.42
CA PRO A 174 17.62 -11.23 -1.28
C PRO A 174 18.93 -10.55 -1.70
N HIS A 175 20.04 -11.29 -1.72
CA HIS A 175 21.36 -10.72 -2.04
C HIS A 175 21.49 -10.24 -3.51
N ASP A 176 20.63 -10.69 -4.42
CA ASP A 176 20.70 -10.49 -5.87
C ASP A 176 19.79 -9.39 -6.40
N LEU A 177 19.35 -8.45 -5.54
CA LEU A 177 18.53 -7.31 -5.93
C LEU A 177 19.27 -6.29 -6.82
N GLU A 178 18.49 -5.53 -7.58
CA GLU A 178 19.00 -4.46 -8.42
C GLU A 178 19.66 -3.37 -7.55
N GLN A 179 20.84 -2.89 -7.98
CA GLN A 179 21.67 -1.96 -7.21
C GLN A 179 20.91 -0.71 -6.75
N GLY A 180 20.02 -0.16 -7.59
CA GLY A 180 19.20 1.00 -7.21
C GLY A 180 18.35 0.75 -5.96
N LYS A 181 17.76 -0.44 -5.81
CA LYS A 181 16.94 -0.79 -4.64
C LYS A 181 17.78 -1.00 -3.39
N VAL A 182 18.95 -1.62 -3.54
CA VAL A 182 19.92 -1.79 -2.44
C VAL A 182 20.34 -0.41 -1.92
N VAL A 183 20.70 0.53 -2.81
CA VAL A 183 21.07 1.89 -2.45
C VAL A 183 19.92 2.63 -1.76
N MET A 184 18.71 2.56 -2.31
CA MET A 184 17.52 3.20 -1.71
C MET A 184 17.21 2.70 -0.29
N ALA A 185 17.51 1.43 0.01
CA ALA A 185 17.34 0.89 1.35
C ALA A 185 18.50 1.26 2.29
N ALA A 186 19.74 1.15 1.82
CA ALA A 186 20.95 1.32 2.64
C ALA A 186 21.23 2.78 3.03
N VAL A 187 20.84 3.76 2.20
CA VAL A 187 21.21 5.18 2.37
C VAL A 187 20.76 5.79 3.70
N TYR A 188 19.72 5.22 4.33
CA TYR A 188 19.20 5.69 5.62
C TYR A 188 20.07 5.30 6.82
N GLY A 189 21.16 4.55 6.62
CA GLY A 189 22.18 4.29 7.66
C GLY A 189 21.85 3.16 8.64
N GLY A 190 20.70 2.49 8.46
CA GLY A 190 20.41 1.22 9.14
C GLY A 190 21.20 0.04 8.57
N GLU A 191 21.10 -1.12 9.23
CA GLU A 191 21.64 -2.35 8.68
C GLU A 191 20.80 -2.87 7.51
N LEU A 192 21.45 -3.18 6.39
CA LEU A 192 20.85 -3.86 5.25
C LEU A 192 21.54 -5.21 5.06
N VAL A 193 20.82 -6.29 5.27
CA VAL A 193 21.35 -7.66 5.25
C VAL A 193 20.85 -8.39 4.02
N GLY A 194 21.78 -8.69 3.11
CA GLY A 194 21.52 -9.58 1.97
C GLY A 194 21.54 -11.03 2.42
N ILE A 195 20.47 -11.76 2.16
CA ILE A 195 20.32 -13.20 2.41
C ILE A 195 20.52 -13.93 1.07
N GLU A 196 21.36 -14.96 1.09
CA GLU A 196 21.53 -15.89 -0.03
C GLU A 196 20.29 -16.79 -0.14
N GLY A 197 19.29 -16.32 -0.88
CA GLY A 197 18.02 -17.00 -1.06
C GLY A 197 16.99 -16.12 -1.76
N ASN A 198 15.80 -16.65 -1.98
CA ASN A 198 14.69 -15.89 -2.55
C ASN A 198 13.88 -15.16 -1.46
N TYR A 199 12.81 -14.47 -1.85
CA TYR A 199 11.93 -13.75 -0.92
C TYR A 199 11.29 -14.66 0.16
N ASP A 200 10.95 -15.90 -0.19
CA ASP A 200 10.37 -16.85 0.77
C ASP A 200 11.39 -17.31 1.80
N ASP A 201 12.66 -17.51 1.39
CA ASP A 201 13.76 -17.80 2.33
C ASP A 201 13.98 -16.64 3.31
N VAL A 202 13.94 -15.39 2.82
CA VAL A 202 14.05 -14.18 3.65
C VAL A 202 12.87 -14.11 4.64
N ASN A 203 11.64 -14.35 4.20
CA ASN A 203 10.47 -14.36 5.10
C ASN A 203 10.57 -15.45 6.16
N ARG A 204 11.00 -16.66 5.77
CA ARG A 204 11.20 -17.77 6.71
C ARG A 204 12.22 -17.38 7.78
N PHE A 205 13.38 -16.86 7.37
CA PHE A 205 14.41 -16.40 8.29
C PHE A 205 13.89 -15.31 9.25
N CYS A 206 13.18 -14.30 8.75
CA CYS A 206 12.59 -13.27 9.60
C CYS A 206 11.58 -13.84 10.60
N SER A 207 10.80 -14.84 10.19
CA SER A 207 9.84 -15.51 11.08
C SER A 207 10.54 -16.32 12.18
N GLU A 208 11.65 -16.99 11.83
CA GLU A 208 12.52 -17.68 12.79
C GLU A 208 13.14 -16.69 13.79
N LEU A 209 13.68 -15.55 13.31
CA LEU A 209 14.29 -14.54 14.16
C LEU A 209 13.30 -13.96 15.19
N ILE A 210 12.04 -13.73 14.80
CA ILE A 210 10.98 -13.27 15.72
C ILE A 210 10.74 -14.25 16.87
N GLY A 211 10.89 -15.56 16.62
CA GLY A 211 10.71 -16.59 17.63
C GLY A 211 11.96 -16.86 18.49
N ASP A 212 13.10 -16.26 18.16
CA ASP A 212 14.38 -16.44 18.84
C ASP A 212 14.65 -15.27 19.81
N PRO A 213 15.33 -15.49 20.96
CA PRO A 213 15.75 -14.41 21.85
C PRO A 213 16.54 -13.28 21.17
N LEU A 214 17.25 -13.56 20.06
CA LEU A 214 17.95 -12.53 19.27
C LEU A 214 17.01 -11.51 18.62
N GLY A 215 15.76 -11.91 18.33
CA GLY A 215 14.72 -11.03 17.80
C GLY A 215 13.88 -10.36 18.88
N GLU A 216 14.19 -10.57 20.17
CA GLU A 216 13.51 -9.86 21.26
C GLU A 216 13.73 -8.34 21.11
N GLY A 217 12.63 -7.58 21.06
CA GLY A 217 12.67 -6.14 20.81
C GLY A 217 12.61 -5.71 19.33
N TRP A 218 12.40 -6.65 18.40
CA TRP A 218 12.29 -6.35 16.96
C TRP A 218 10.82 -6.27 16.50
N GLY A 219 10.47 -5.12 15.93
CA GLY A 219 9.20 -4.88 15.24
C GLY A 219 9.32 -5.12 13.74
N PHE A 220 8.97 -6.31 13.29
CA PHE A 220 8.84 -6.63 11.87
C PHE A 220 7.51 -6.10 11.33
N VAL A 221 7.57 -4.99 10.59
CA VAL A 221 6.38 -4.26 10.14
C VAL A 221 5.41 -5.12 9.32
N ASN A 222 5.95 -6.06 8.52
CA ASN A 222 5.17 -6.95 7.68
C ASN A 222 4.95 -8.35 8.27
N VAL A 223 5.35 -8.59 9.52
CA VAL A 223 5.17 -9.87 10.23
C VAL A 223 4.46 -9.65 11.57
N ASN A 224 5.17 -9.51 12.69
CA ASN A 224 4.55 -9.40 14.03
C ASN A 224 3.80 -8.08 14.28
N LEU A 225 4.07 -7.04 13.49
CA LEU A 225 3.30 -5.79 13.50
C LEU A 225 2.30 -5.68 12.34
N ARG A 226 2.15 -6.75 11.54
CA ARG A 226 1.31 -6.75 10.32
C ARG A 226 -0.14 -6.27 10.56
N PRO A 227 -0.83 -6.63 11.67
CA PRO A 227 -2.19 -6.16 11.89
C PRO A 227 -2.30 -4.63 11.94
N TYR A 228 -1.34 -3.96 12.59
CA TYR A 228 -1.29 -2.50 12.72
C TYR A 228 -0.78 -1.85 11.44
N TYR A 229 0.30 -2.39 10.86
CA TYR A 229 0.86 -1.95 9.58
C TYR A 229 -0.23 -1.84 8.50
N GLY A 230 -1.11 -2.84 8.40
CA GLY A 230 -2.19 -2.84 7.42
C GLY A 230 -3.16 -1.66 7.57
N GLU A 231 -3.39 -1.17 8.79
CA GLU A 231 -4.31 -0.05 9.03
C GLU A 231 -3.83 1.25 8.35
N GLY A 232 -2.54 1.42 8.08
CA GLY A 232 -2.07 2.57 7.31
C GLY A 232 -2.64 2.63 5.89
N SER A 233 -2.98 1.49 5.28
CA SER A 233 -3.57 1.45 3.94
C SER A 233 -5.00 1.99 3.91
N LYS A 234 -5.77 1.89 5.01
CA LYS A 234 -7.15 2.39 5.05
C LYS A 234 -7.23 3.92 5.01
N THR A 235 -6.15 4.61 5.36
CA THR A 235 -6.04 6.07 5.24
C THR A 235 -6.22 6.56 3.80
N LEU A 236 -5.95 5.71 2.80
CA LEU A 236 -6.25 6.02 1.41
C LEU A 236 -7.76 6.18 1.18
N ALA A 237 -8.59 5.31 1.76
CA ALA A 237 -10.04 5.45 1.67
C ALA A 237 -10.51 6.74 2.35
N TYR A 238 -9.98 7.07 3.52
CA TYR A 238 -10.30 8.30 4.24
C TYR A 238 -9.96 9.55 3.43
N GLU A 239 -8.75 9.60 2.90
CA GLU A 239 -8.31 10.74 2.09
C GLU A 239 -9.08 10.86 0.79
N ILE A 240 -9.33 9.75 0.09
CA ILE A 240 -10.10 9.76 -1.15
C ILE A 240 -11.50 10.34 -0.88
N CYS A 241 -12.20 9.83 0.14
CA CYS A 241 -13.53 10.31 0.47
C CYS A 241 -13.53 11.78 0.91
N GLU A 242 -12.59 12.19 1.78
CA GLU A 242 -12.46 13.57 2.22
C GLU A 242 -12.18 14.52 1.03
N GLN A 243 -11.23 14.17 0.16
CA GLN A 243 -10.85 14.98 -1.00
C GLN A 243 -11.93 15.02 -2.10
N LEU A 244 -12.84 14.05 -2.12
CA LEU A 244 -14.08 14.06 -2.93
C LEU A 244 -15.24 14.80 -2.23
N GLY A 245 -14.98 15.53 -1.14
CA GLY A 245 -15.99 16.28 -0.41
C GLY A 245 -16.86 15.41 0.50
N TRP A 246 -16.24 14.45 1.18
CA TRP A 246 -16.91 13.43 2.00
C TRP A 246 -17.89 12.56 1.22
N GLN A 247 -17.48 12.10 0.04
CA GLN A 247 -18.26 11.21 -0.82
C GLN A 247 -17.48 9.93 -1.14
N LEU A 248 -18.18 8.80 -1.15
CA LEU A 248 -17.61 7.56 -1.67
C LEU A 248 -17.36 7.69 -3.19
N PRO A 249 -16.21 7.19 -3.71
CA PRO A 249 -16.08 7.00 -5.16
C PRO A 249 -17.07 5.93 -5.64
N ASP A 250 -17.48 5.99 -6.90
CA ASP A 250 -18.32 4.92 -7.48
C ASP A 250 -17.50 3.68 -7.79
N GLN A 251 -16.25 3.88 -8.24
CA GLN A 251 -15.34 2.82 -8.67
C GLN A 251 -13.91 3.13 -8.23
N ILE A 252 -13.17 2.10 -7.81
CA ILE A 252 -11.75 2.24 -7.48
C ILE A 252 -10.93 1.07 -8.06
N VAL A 253 -9.79 1.37 -8.68
CA VAL A 253 -8.85 0.38 -9.22
C VAL A 253 -7.58 0.38 -8.36
N ILE A 254 -7.26 -0.79 -7.79
CA ILE A 254 -6.24 -0.96 -6.76
C ILE A 254 -5.23 -2.04 -7.20
N PRO A 255 -3.91 -1.76 -7.20
CA PRO A 255 -2.91 -2.77 -7.49
C PRO A 255 -2.84 -3.83 -6.37
N ILE A 256 -2.63 -5.09 -6.75
CA ILE A 256 -2.59 -6.23 -5.83
C ILE A 256 -1.19 -6.83 -5.82
N ALA A 257 -0.50 -6.63 -4.70
CA ALA A 257 0.63 -7.47 -4.28
C ALA A 257 0.10 -8.57 -3.34
N SER A 258 0.16 -8.36 -2.02
CA SER A 258 -0.38 -9.30 -1.04
C SER A 258 -1.91 -9.28 -0.92
N GLY A 259 -2.56 -8.24 -1.45
CA GLY A 259 -3.98 -7.94 -1.28
C GLY A 259 -4.32 -7.01 -0.12
N SER A 260 -3.38 -6.74 0.80
CA SER A 260 -3.62 -5.96 2.01
C SER A 260 -4.12 -4.53 1.76
N GLN A 261 -3.58 -3.84 0.75
CA GLN A 261 -4.03 -2.47 0.44
C GLN A 261 -5.50 -2.43 0.03
N LEU A 262 -5.90 -3.34 -0.86
CA LEU A 262 -7.28 -3.45 -1.34
C LEU A 262 -8.25 -3.77 -0.21
N THR A 263 -7.93 -4.77 0.62
CA THR A 263 -8.80 -5.16 1.74
C THR A 263 -8.95 -4.06 2.78
N LYS A 264 -7.88 -3.27 3.03
CA LYS A 264 -7.90 -2.18 3.99
C LYS A 264 -8.59 -0.93 3.47
N ILE A 265 -8.54 -0.69 2.16
CA ILE A 265 -9.34 0.38 1.55
C ILE A 265 -10.83 0.06 1.68
N ASP A 266 -11.26 -1.17 1.36
CA ASP A 266 -12.66 -1.60 1.58
C ASP A 266 -13.08 -1.42 3.05
N LYS A 267 -12.24 -1.87 4.01
CA LYS A 267 -12.45 -1.63 5.44
C LYS A 267 -12.63 -0.14 5.75
N GLY A 268 -11.75 0.72 5.22
CA GLY A 268 -11.83 2.17 5.44
C GLY A 268 -13.13 2.77 4.90
N LEU A 269 -13.59 2.37 3.71
CA LEU A 269 -14.87 2.82 3.16
C LEU A 269 -16.04 2.40 4.07
N GLN A 270 -16.06 1.14 4.52
CA GLN A 270 -17.07 0.62 5.43
C GLN A 270 -17.07 1.31 6.80
N GLU A 271 -15.89 1.66 7.33
CA GLU A 271 -15.77 2.42 8.58
C GLU A 271 -16.35 3.83 8.44
N LEU A 272 -16.08 4.52 7.33
CA LEU A 272 -16.65 5.85 7.06
C LEU A 272 -18.18 5.81 6.94
N ILE A 273 -18.73 4.78 6.28
CA ILE A 273 -20.18 4.54 6.17
C ILE A 273 -20.76 4.31 7.57
N LYS A 274 -20.17 3.41 8.34
CA LYS A 274 -20.63 3.07 9.70
C LYS A 274 -20.62 4.28 10.63
N LEU A 275 -19.67 5.20 10.44
CA LEU A 275 -19.57 6.44 11.21
C LEU A 275 -20.46 7.58 10.69
N GLY A 276 -21.21 7.37 9.59
CA GLY A 276 -22.02 8.40 8.96
C GLY A 276 -21.20 9.58 8.42
N LEU A 277 -19.91 9.36 8.15
CA LEU A 277 -19.03 10.37 7.55
C LEU A 277 -19.29 10.51 6.04
N VAL A 278 -19.78 9.45 5.41
CA VAL A 278 -20.19 9.42 4.01
C VAL A 278 -21.57 8.76 3.90
N GLU A 279 -22.30 9.05 2.84
CA GLU A 279 -23.55 8.35 2.53
C GLU A 279 -23.28 6.89 2.16
N ASP A 280 -24.13 5.98 2.63
CA ASP A 280 -24.10 4.58 2.22
C ASP A 280 -24.65 4.45 0.79
N LYS A 281 -23.77 4.15 -0.16
CA LYS A 281 -24.14 3.87 -1.55
C LYS A 281 -23.30 2.71 -2.12
N PRO A 282 -23.79 2.02 -3.16
CA PRO A 282 -22.99 1.03 -3.86
C PRO A 282 -21.68 1.64 -4.41
N TYR A 283 -20.58 0.92 -4.22
CA TYR A 283 -19.27 1.21 -4.81
C TYR A 283 -18.65 -0.09 -5.32
N LYS A 284 -17.78 -0.01 -6.33
CA LYS A 284 -17.08 -1.16 -6.92
C LYS A 284 -15.59 -1.11 -6.69
N ILE A 285 -14.98 -2.22 -6.28
CA ILE A 285 -13.53 -2.34 -6.13
C ILE A 285 -12.98 -3.28 -7.18
N PHE A 286 -12.04 -2.77 -7.96
CA PHE A 286 -11.31 -3.52 -8.98
C PHE A 286 -9.87 -3.78 -8.56
N GLY A 287 -9.39 -4.98 -8.88
CA GLY A 287 -8.03 -5.42 -8.62
C GLY A 287 -7.16 -5.43 -9.86
N ALA A 288 -5.91 -4.99 -9.74
CA ALA A 288 -4.95 -4.96 -10.84
C ALA A 288 -3.67 -5.76 -10.52
N GLN A 289 -3.29 -6.70 -11.38
CA GLN A 289 -2.02 -7.45 -11.30
C GLN A 289 -1.21 -7.37 -12.60
N ALA A 290 0.08 -7.66 -12.52
CA ALA A 290 0.87 -7.94 -13.71
C ALA A 290 0.70 -9.41 -14.11
N GLU A 291 0.54 -9.72 -15.40
CA GLU A 291 0.28 -11.08 -15.91
C GLU A 291 1.36 -12.08 -15.44
N GLY A 292 2.61 -11.65 -15.41
CA GLY A 292 3.73 -12.46 -14.93
C GLY A 292 3.70 -12.82 -13.44
N CYS A 293 2.77 -12.25 -12.66
CA CYS A 293 2.50 -12.60 -11.27
C CYS A 293 1.04 -12.25 -10.93
N SER A 294 0.08 -12.95 -11.53
CA SER A 294 -1.36 -12.67 -11.42
C SER A 294 -2.19 -13.77 -10.74
N PRO A 295 -1.77 -14.34 -9.59
CA PRO A 295 -2.46 -15.49 -8.99
C PRO A 295 -3.90 -15.16 -8.56
N VAL A 296 -4.19 -13.92 -8.17
CA VAL A 296 -5.55 -13.49 -7.79
C VAL A 296 -6.43 -13.26 -9.02
N SER A 297 -5.91 -12.59 -10.05
CA SER A 297 -6.62 -12.43 -11.35
C SER A 297 -6.97 -13.80 -11.93
N THR A 298 -6.01 -14.72 -11.94
CA THR A 298 -6.19 -16.10 -12.42
C THR A 298 -7.31 -16.81 -11.65
N ALA A 299 -7.30 -16.74 -10.32
CA ALA A 299 -8.34 -17.36 -9.49
C ALA A 299 -9.72 -16.71 -9.70
N PHE A 300 -9.77 -15.38 -9.79
CA PHE A 300 -11.01 -14.62 -10.00
C PHE A 300 -11.69 -15.02 -11.31
N LYS A 301 -10.95 -15.02 -12.43
CA LYS A 301 -11.44 -15.38 -13.77
C LYS A 301 -11.89 -16.83 -13.86
N ALA A 302 -11.22 -17.73 -13.13
CA ALA A 302 -11.60 -19.13 -13.06
C ALA A 302 -12.78 -19.41 -12.11
N GLY A 303 -13.29 -18.40 -11.39
CA GLY A 303 -14.34 -18.57 -10.40
C GLY A 303 -13.91 -19.38 -9.17
N HIS A 304 -12.61 -19.44 -8.87
CA HIS A 304 -12.08 -20.17 -7.72
C HIS A 304 -12.05 -19.29 -6.47
N ASP A 305 -12.24 -19.89 -5.30
CA ASP A 305 -12.06 -19.21 -4.01
C ASP A 305 -10.63 -19.33 -3.47
N VAL A 306 -9.86 -20.26 -4.03
CA VAL A 306 -8.49 -20.55 -3.64
C VAL A 306 -7.51 -19.93 -4.63
N VAL A 307 -6.60 -19.10 -4.12
CA VAL A 307 -5.50 -18.52 -4.90
C VAL A 307 -4.35 -19.52 -4.94
N ARG A 308 -4.01 -20.01 -6.13
CA ARG A 308 -2.87 -20.92 -6.32
C ARG A 308 -1.57 -20.12 -6.45
N PRO A 309 -0.51 -20.48 -5.72
CA PRO A 309 0.77 -19.79 -5.83
C PRO A 309 1.35 -19.81 -7.24
N GLN A 310 2.01 -18.73 -7.64
CA GLN A 310 2.74 -18.61 -8.90
C GLN A 310 4.19 -18.22 -8.63
N LYS A 311 5.11 -18.60 -9.52
CA LYS A 311 6.48 -18.07 -9.49
C LYS A 311 6.48 -16.72 -10.22
N PRO A 312 6.83 -15.59 -9.56
CA PRO A 312 6.77 -14.28 -10.20
C PRO A 312 7.77 -14.14 -11.36
N ASN A 313 7.30 -13.58 -12.48
CA ASN A 313 8.11 -13.27 -13.66
C ASN A 313 7.56 -12.01 -14.37
N THR A 314 7.83 -10.83 -13.82
CA THR A 314 7.36 -9.54 -14.35
C THR A 314 8.37 -8.44 -14.02
N ILE A 315 8.35 -7.34 -14.78
CA ILE A 315 9.01 -6.07 -14.42
C ILE A 315 8.38 -5.40 -13.20
N ALA A 316 7.11 -5.68 -12.87
CA ALA A 316 6.39 -5.07 -11.75
C ALA A 316 6.80 -5.68 -10.39
N LYS A 317 8.07 -5.53 -10.01
CA LYS A 317 8.66 -6.20 -8.83
C LYS A 317 7.97 -5.86 -7.51
N SER A 318 7.41 -4.66 -7.36
CA SER A 318 6.67 -4.27 -6.16
C SER A 318 5.34 -5.02 -5.97
N LEU A 319 4.81 -5.65 -7.04
CA LEU A 319 3.61 -6.48 -7.04
C LEU A 319 3.90 -7.98 -7.16
N ALA A 320 5.18 -8.38 -7.26
CA ALA A 320 5.63 -9.74 -7.54
C ALA A 320 5.51 -10.68 -6.31
N ILE A 321 4.32 -10.80 -5.73
CA ILE A 321 4.00 -11.72 -4.64
C ILE A 321 3.20 -12.90 -5.20
N GLY A 322 3.89 -14.02 -5.37
CA GLY A 322 3.34 -15.23 -5.96
C GLY A 322 2.30 -15.96 -5.10
N ASN A 323 2.35 -15.78 -3.77
CA ASN A 323 1.44 -16.37 -2.81
C ASN A 323 0.84 -15.28 -1.90
N PRO A 324 -0.19 -14.55 -2.37
CA PRO A 324 -0.71 -13.38 -1.66
C PRO A 324 -1.56 -13.78 -0.46
N ALA A 325 -1.10 -13.43 0.75
CA ALA A 325 -1.76 -13.77 2.01
C ALA A 325 -3.22 -13.29 2.12
N ASP A 326 -3.56 -12.16 1.50
CA ASP A 326 -4.92 -11.62 1.53
C ASP A 326 -5.73 -11.93 0.24
N GLY A 327 -5.20 -12.78 -0.65
CA GLY A 327 -5.80 -13.12 -1.93
C GLY A 327 -7.26 -13.57 -1.86
N PRO A 328 -7.64 -14.51 -0.97
CA PRO A 328 -9.03 -14.94 -0.81
C PRO A 328 -10.00 -13.79 -0.47
N TYR A 329 -9.58 -12.84 0.37
CA TYR A 329 -10.41 -11.69 0.73
C TYR A 329 -10.54 -10.67 -0.41
N VAL A 330 -9.51 -10.57 -1.26
CA VAL A 330 -9.61 -9.77 -2.49
C VAL A 330 -10.68 -10.35 -3.41
N LEU A 331 -10.75 -11.68 -3.54
CA LEU A 331 -11.78 -12.35 -4.34
C LEU A 331 -13.18 -12.07 -3.78
N ASP A 332 -13.37 -12.18 -2.46
CA ASP A 332 -14.62 -11.85 -1.80
C ASP A 332 -15.04 -10.40 -2.06
N ILE A 333 -14.16 -9.43 -1.81
CA ILE A 333 -14.46 -8.00 -1.96
C ILE A 333 -14.78 -7.66 -3.41
N ALA A 334 -13.98 -8.13 -4.37
CA ALA A 334 -14.23 -7.86 -5.79
C ALA A 334 -15.61 -8.40 -6.22
N ARG A 335 -15.99 -9.60 -5.77
CA ARG A 335 -17.32 -10.17 -6.07
C ARG A 335 -18.45 -9.42 -5.36
N ARG A 336 -18.33 -9.20 -4.06
CA ARG A 336 -19.36 -8.55 -3.23
C ARG A 336 -19.65 -7.12 -3.66
N THR A 337 -18.62 -6.40 -4.10
CA THR A 337 -18.76 -5.01 -4.59
C THR A 337 -19.12 -4.95 -6.09
N GLY A 338 -19.21 -6.09 -6.78
CA GLY A 338 -19.52 -6.14 -8.22
C GLY A 338 -18.39 -5.60 -9.10
N GLY A 339 -17.15 -5.63 -8.62
CA GLY A 339 -15.95 -5.33 -9.38
C GLY A 339 -15.34 -6.56 -10.07
N ALA A 340 -14.08 -6.44 -10.48
CA ALA A 340 -13.33 -7.49 -11.15
C ALA A 340 -11.84 -7.44 -10.81
N VAL A 341 -11.14 -8.56 -10.95
CA VAL A 341 -9.68 -8.62 -10.88
C VAL A 341 -9.13 -8.94 -12.25
N GLU A 342 -8.27 -8.07 -12.75
CA GLU A 342 -7.67 -8.16 -14.08
C GLU A 342 -6.15 -8.00 -14.02
N ASP A 343 -5.51 -8.36 -15.12
CA ASP A 343 -4.07 -8.32 -15.28
C ASP A 343 -3.64 -7.83 -16.66
N VAL A 344 -2.44 -7.25 -16.72
CA VAL A 344 -1.81 -6.74 -17.93
C VAL A 344 -0.36 -7.23 -18.04
N ASN A 345 0.11 -7.42 -19.27
CA ASN A 345 1.47 -7.86 -19.53
C ASN A 345 2.49 -6.71 -19.36
N ASP A 346 3.77 -7.03 -19.32
CA ASP A 346 4.84 -6.05 -19.05
C ASP A 346 4.91 -4.92 -20.12
N GLU A 347 4.60 -5.21 -21.38
CA GLU A 347 4.53 -4.19 -22.45
C GLU A 347 3.40 -3.19 -22.18
N GLN A 348 2.22 -3.69 -21.81
CA GLN A 348 1.07 -2.88 -21.42
C GLN A 348 1.34 -2.05 -20.15
N VAL A 349 2.14 -2.58 -19.22
CA VAL A 349 2.60 -1.81 -18.05
C VAL A 349 3.44 -0.60 -18.48
N VAL A 350 4.40 -0.79 -19.39
CA VAL A 350 5.24 0.29 -19.92
C VAL A 350 4.40 1.33 -20.68
N ASP A 351 3.48 0.89 -21.53
CA ASP A 351 2.57 1.77 -22.27
C ASP A 351 1.68 2.57 -21.33
N ALA A 352 1.21 1.97 -20.24
CA ALA A 352 0.38 2.61 -19.24
C ALA A 352 1.15 3.64 -18.39
N ILE A 353 2.41 3.37 -18.03
CA ILE A 353 3.29 4.37 -17.39
C ILE A 353 3.42 5.59 -18.31
N LYS A 354 3.73 5.36 -19.58
CA LYS A 354 3.88 6.43 -20.58
C LYS A 354 2.59 7.18 -20.83
N LEU A 355 1.46 6.47 -20.80
CA LEU A 355 0.13 7.06 -20.91
C LEU A 355 -0.13 8.05 -19.79
N LEU A 356 0.01 7.61 -18.54
CA LEU A 356 -0.18 8.48 -17.39
C LEU A 356 0.78 9.67 -17.40
N ALA A 357 2.05 9.44 -17.76
CA ALA A 357 3.05 10.50 -17.86
C ALA A 357 2.71 11.54 -18.95
N ARG A 358 2.32 11.10 -20.16
CA ARG A 358 2.04 12.02 -21.28
C ARG A 358 0.71 12.76 -21.14
N THR A 359 -0.28 12.17 -20.47
CA THR A 359 -1.59 12.81 -20.32
C THR A 359 -1.65 13.71 -19.09
N GLU A 360 -1.07 13.29 -17.95
CA GLU A 360 -1.22 14.00 -16.67
C GLU A 360 0.09 14.55 -16.10
N GLY A 361 1.24 14.24 -16.71
CA GLY A 361 2.54 14.61 -16.14
C GLY A 361 2.89 13.84 -14.87
N ILE A 362 2.22 12.70 -14.61
CA ILE A 362 2.51 11.83 -13.47
C ILE A 362 3.40 10.68 -13.94
N PHE A 363 4.64 10.65 -13.46
CA PHE A 363 5.55 9.54 -13.74
C PHE A 363 5.42 8.46 -12.65
N ALA A 364 4.66 7.40 -12.98
CA ALA A 364 4.37 6.31 -12.07
C ALA A 364 5.44 5.20 -12.09
N GLU A 365 5.61 4.50 -10.96
CA GLU A 365 6.32 3.22 -10.93
C GLU A 365 5.53 2.13 -11.70
N THR A 366 6.15 0.96 -11.88
CA THR A 366 5.52 -0.20 -12.56
C THR A 366 4.17 -0.60 -11.97
N ALA A 367 3.95 -0.45 -10.65
CA ALA A 367 2.65 -0.73 -10.03
C ALA A 367 1.55 0.26 -10.46
N GLY A 368 1.89 1.54 -10.64
CA GLY A 368 0.97 2.53 -11.22
C GLY A 368 0.69 2.23 -12.70
N GLY A 369 1.69 1.77 -13.44
CA GLY A 369 1.52 1.22 -14.80
C GLY A 369 0.52 0.06 -14.85
N VAL A 370 0.65 -0.92 -13.96
CA VAL A 370 -0.29 -2.05 -13.83
C VAL A 370 -1.72 -1.54 -13.58
N THR A 371 -1.88 -0.59 -12.64
CA THR A 371 -3.21 -0.09 -12.26
C THR A 371 -3.87 0.65 -13.42
N VAL A 372 -3.14 1.55 -14.09
CA VAL A 372 -3.66 2.29 -15.27
C VAL A 372 -3.94 1.35 -16.45
N GLY A 373 -3.05 0.40 -16.72
CA GLY A 373 -3.23 -0.58 -17.79
C GLY A 373 -4.47 -1.45 -17.57
N VAL A 374 -4.67 -1.91 -16.33
CA VAL A 374 -5.89 -2.65 -15.96
C VAL A 374 -7.13 -1.77 -16.02
N THR A 375 -7.07 -0.50 -15.60
CA THR A 375 -8.19 0.44 -15.77
C THR A 375 -8.61 0.52 -17.24
N LYS A 376 -7.65 0.68 -18.16
CA LYS A 376 -7.93 0.68 -19.60
C LYS A 376 -8.59 -0.63 -20.04
N LYS A 377 -8.02 -1.78 -19.64
CA LYS A 377 -8.55 -3.11 -19.99
C LYS A 377 -9.98 -3.32 -19.48
N LEU A 378 -10.30 -2.88 -18.26
CA LEU A 378 -11.62 -2.99 -17.68
C LEU A 378 -12.67 -2.15 -18.42
N ILE A 379 -12.30 -0.95 -18.88
CA ILE A 379 -13.15 -0.09 -19.71
C ILE A 379 -13.39 -0.75 -21.07
N ASP A 380 -12.31 -1.18 -21.74
CA ASP A 380 -12.39 -1.83 -23.06
C ASP A 380 -13.25 -3.12 -23.02
N ALA A 381 -13.24 -3.83 -21.88
CA ALA A 381 -14.04 -5.03 -21.64
C ALA A 381 -15.48 -4.74 -21.17
N GLY A 382 -15.86 -3.48 -20.95
CA GLY A 382 -17.18 -3.09 -20.44
C GLY A 382 -17.46 -3.50 -18.99
N LEU A 383 -16.42 -3.78 -18.20
CA LEU A 383 -16.53 -4.17 -16.79
C LEU A 383 -16.52 -2.95 -15.85
N LEU A 384 -15.82 -1.88 -16.24
CA LEU A 384 -15.79 -0.60 -15.55
C LEU A 384 -16.63 0.41 -16.34
N ASP A 385 -17.56 1.08 -15.65
CA ASP A 385 -18.49 2.01 -16.28
C ASP A 385 -17.82 3.39 -16.48
N PRO A 386 -17.60 3.86 -17.73
CA PRO A 386 -16.97 5.14 -17.97
C PRO A 386 -17.83 6.35 -17.52
N ALA A 387 -19.12 6.17 -17.27
CA ALA A 387 -20.02 7.25 -16.82
C ALA A 387 -19.97 7.50 -15.30
N LEU A 388 -19.25 6.66 -14.54
CA LEU A 388 -19.15 6.76 -13.08
C LEU A 388 -17.81 7.36 -12.62
N THR A 389 -17.80 7.96 -11.43
CA THR A 389 -16.60 8.53 -10.83
C THR A 389 -15.61 7.42 -10.47
N THR A 390 -14.43 7.45 -11.07
CA THR A 390 -13.42 6.40 -10.94
C THR A 390 -12.14 6.93 -10.31
N VAL A 391 -11.61 6.22 -9.32
CA VAL A 391 -10.31 6.50 -8.70
C VAL A 391 -9.32 5.40 -9.05
N VAL A 392 -8.12 5.78 -9.49
CA VAL A 392 -7.00 4.88 -9.84
C VAL A 392 -5.84 5.18 -8.90
N LEU A 393 -5.22 4.16 -8.32
CA LEU A 393 -4.10 4.36 -7.40
C LEU A 393 -2.75 4.38 -8.16
N ASN A 394 -1.97 5.43 -7.96
CA ASN A 394 -0.54 5.41 -8.24
C ASN A 394 0.23 5.27 -6.91
N THR A 395 0.84 4.11 -6.68
CA THR A 395 1.41 3.76 -5.36
C THR A 395 2.85 4.23 -5.13
N GLY A 396 3.50 4.77 -6.15
CA GLY A 396 4.89 5.20 -6.06
C GLY A 396 5.42 5.88 -7.31
N ASP A 397 6.59 6.46 -7.16
CA ASP A 397 7.25 7.31 -8.16
C ASP A 397 8.04 6.49 -9.19
N GLY A 398 7.92 6.88 -10.47
CA GLY A 398 8.60 6.22 -11.59
C GLY A 398 10.13 6.28 -11.55
N LEU A 399 10.71 7.24 -10.82
CA LEU A 399 12.17 7.32 -10.59
C LEU A 399 12.73 6.07 -9.89
N LYS A 400 11.86 5.25 -9.28
CA LYS A 400 12.25 3.99 -8.64
C LYS A 400 12.36 2.80 -9.59
N THR A 401 11.85 2.94 -10.82
CA THR A 401 11.81 1.87 -11.83
C THR A 401 12.19 2.44 -13.20
N LEU A 402 13.28 3.20 -13.25
CA LEU A 402 13.77 3.80 -14.50
C LEU A 402 14.11 2.74 -15.56
N ASP A 403 14.63 1.60 -15.12
CA ASP A 403 14.94 0.43 -15.94
C ASP A 403 13.74 -0.06 -16.74
N ALA A 404 12.53 -0.01 -16.18
CA ALA A 404 11.30 -0.43 -16.86
C ALA A 404 10.98 0.39 -18.11
N VAL A 405 11.45 1.64 -18.20
CA VAL A 405 11.13 2.55 -19.32
C VAL A 405 12.35 3.04 -20.08
N ALA A 406 13.57 2.74 -19.62
CA ALA A 406 14.82 3.26 -20.15
C ALA A 406 14.99 2.98 -21.64
N ASP A 407 14.77 1.74 -22.07
CA ASP A 407 14.95 1.31 -23.46
C ASP A 407 14.02 2.03 -24.43
N THR A 408 12.89 2.52 -23.92
CA THR A 408 11.84 3.12 -24.74
C THR A 408 11.69 4.62 -24.51
N SER A 409 12.60 5.24 -23.72
CA SER A 409 12.57 6.65 -23.33
C SER A 409 13.93 7.31 -23.59
N GLN A 410 14.31 7.40 -24.86
CA GLN A 410 15.60 7.95 -25.30
C GLN A 410 15.44 9.35 -25.92
N ALA A 411 16.55 10.06 -26.06
CA ALA A 411 16.58 11.32 -26.79
C ALA A 411 16.12 11.10 -28.24
N THR A 412 15.09 11.83 -28.68
CA THR A 412 14.54 11.71 -30.03
C THR A 412 15.57 12.05 -31.12
N ALA A 413 16.46 13.01 -30.86
CA ALA A 413 17.58 13.31 -31.74
C ALA A 413 18.77 13.89 -30.94
N THR A 414 19.98 13.64 -31.44
CA THR A 414 21.22 14.29 -30.97
C THR A 414 21.74 15.19 -32.08
N ILE A 415 21.74 16.50 -31.86
CA ILE A 415 22.10 17.50 -32.87
C ILE A 415 23.23 18.41 -32.39
N ARG A 416 23.94 19.05 -33.33
CA ARG A 416 24.84 20.16 -33.02
C ARG A 416 24.05 21.39 -32.53
N PRO A 417 24.62 22.27 -31.70
CA PRO A 417 23.94 23.46 -31.17
C PRO A 417 23.78 24.55 -32.25
N SER A 418 22.94 24.29 -33.25
CA SER A 418 22.68 25.19 -34.38
C SER A 418 21.25 25.04 -34.86
N LEU A 419 20.63 26.15 -35.29
CA LEU A 419 19.29 26.14 -35.85
C LEU A 419 19.19 25.27 -37.11
N ASP A 420 20.24 25.21 -37.92
CA ASP A 420 20.25 24.39 -39.13
C ASP A 420 20.24 22.89 -38.79
N ALA A 421 20.98 22.46 -37.76
CA ALA A 421 20.90 21.07 -37.31
C ALA A 421 19.53 20.73 -36.69
N PHE A 422 18.89 21.67 -36.00
CA PHE A 422 17.53 21.49 -35.48
C PHE A 422 16.49 21.35 -36.59
N ARG A 423 16.57 22.21 -37.62
CA ARG A 423 15.74 22.10 -38.83
C ARG A 423 15.99 20.79 -39.57
N ALA A 424 17.25 20.42 -39.77
CA ALA A 424 17.63 19.19 -40.46
C ALA A 424 17.17 17.92 -39.73
N ALA A 425 17.04 17.97 -38.40
CA ALA A 425 16.47 16.88 -37.61
C ALA A 425 14.95 16.75 -37.71
N GLY A 426 14.27 17.65 -38.43
CA GLY A 426 12.81 17.60 -38.61
C GLY A 426 12.00 17.88 -37.34
N LEU A 427 12.63 18.45 -36.30
CA LEU A 427 11.99 18.74 -35.00
C LEU A 427 11.26 20.09 -34.98
N ALA A 428 11.48 20.93 -35.98
CA ALA A 428 10.67 22.12 -36.20
C ALA A 428 9.34 21.69 -36.84
N THR A 429 8.39 21.20 -36.04
CA THR A 429 7.00 21.09 -36.49
C THR A 429 6.43 22.49 -36.68
N SER A 430 5.80 22.71 -37.84
CA SER A 430 5.09 23.94 -38.24
C SER A 430 3.93 24.31 -37.33
#